data_AF-A0AAV8ZH49-F1
#
_entry.id   AF-A0AAV8ZH49-F1
#
_cell.length_a   1.000
_cell.length_b   1.000
_cell.length_c   1.000
_cell.angle_alpha   90.00
_cell.angle_beta   90.00
_cell.angle_gamma   90.00
#
_symmetry.space_group_name_H-M   'P 1'
#
loop_
_entity.id
_entity.type
_entity.pdbx_description
1 polymer ?
#
loop_
_entity_poly.entity_id
_entity_poly.type
_entity_poly.pdbx_seq_one_letter_code
_entity_poly.pdbx_strand_id
1 'polypeptide(L)'
;MYWRELLMPYHGVDRNFNITSLVTVSVNYPLPVIKNVVQQILTPRRIIQLRYNPLRSEEIYEVFVSGMLEPITDKEYKKFVKWYSKTPLGKERVAFNKFADIKREAEARQREKAEANKKK
;
A
#
# COMPACT_ATOMS: atom_id res chain seq x y z
N MET A 1 -5.04 -0.60 6.22
CA MET A 1 -5.11 -1.09 4.82
C MET A 1 -5.89 -0.05 4.02
N TYR A 2 -5.25 0.58 3.03
CA TYR A 2 -5.77 1.79 2.36
C TYR A 2 -7.21 1.68 1.84
N TRP A 3 -7.58 0.58 1.16
CA TRP A 3 -8.95 0.38 0.68
C TRP A 3 -10.00 0.34 1.80
N ARG A 4 -9.68 -0.28 2.94
CA ARG A 4 -10.57 -0.31 4.10
C ARG A 4 -10.75 1.10 4.67
N GLU A 5 -9.66 1.85 4.81
CA GLU A 5 -9.69 3.22 5.33
C GLU A 5 -10.46 4.18 4.42
N LEU A 6 -10.44 3.96 3.11
CA LEU A 6 -11.17 4.78 2.14
C LEU A 6 -12.65 4.41 2.04
N LEU A 7 -13.01 3.13 2.12
CA LEU A 7 -14.38 2.66 1.90
C LEU A 7 -15.23 2.61 3.18
N MET A 8 -14.64 2.26 4.32
CA MET A 8 -15.40 2.07 5.57
C MET A 8 -15.99 3.34 6.22
N PRO A 9 -15.55 4.58 5.92
CA PRO A 9 -16.28 5.77 6.33
C PRO A 9 -17.71 5.85 5.77
N TYR A 10 -17.99 5.18 4.65
CA TYR A 10 -19.31 5.18 4.04
C TYR A 10 -20.18 4.06 4.64
N HIS A 11 -21.19 4.44 5.42
CA HIS A 11 -22.05 3.49 6.17
C HIS A 11 -22.82 2.49 5.29
N GLY A 12 -22.99 2.78 3.98
CA GLY A 12 -23.66 1.88 3.04
C GLY A 12 -22.75 0.80 2.44
N VAL A 13 -21.44 0.87 2.66
CA VAL A 13 -20.50 -0.15 2.15
C VAL A 13 -20.47 -1.34 3.10
N ASP A 14 -20.62 -2.55 2.54
CA ASP A 14 -20.56 -3.80 3.28
C ASP A 14 -19.21 -3.94 4.01
N ARG A 15 -19.24 -4.35 5.28
CA ARG A 15 -18.04 -4.55 6.10
C ARG A 15 -17.23 -5.78 5.67
N ASN A 16 -17.88 -6.72 4.99
CA ASN A 16 -17.33 -7.93 4.39
C ASN A 16 -16.99 -7.75 2.90
N PHE A 17 -17.03 -6.50 2.40
CA PHE A 17 -16.68 -6.20 1.02
C PHE A 17 -15.30 -6.77 0.64
N ASN A 18 -15.22 -7.40 -0.53
CA ASN A 18 -14.00 -8.09 -0.97
C ASN A 18 -12.92 -7.08 -1.37
N ILE A 19 -12.08 -6.73 -0.40
CA ILE A 19 -10.95 -5.82 -0.57
C ILE A 19 -9.75 -6.52 -1.25
N THR A 20 -9.59 -7.84 -1.06
CA THR A 20 -8.44 -8.59 -1.58
C THR A 20 -8.34 -8.51 -3.10
N SER A 21 -9.48 -8.64 -3.80
CA SER A 21 -9.51 -8.48 -5.26
C SER A 21 -9.03 -7.11 -5.70
N LEU A 22 -9.45 -6.04 -5.01
CA LEU A 22 -9.04 -4.67 -5.32
C LEU A 22 -7.54 -4.45 -5.10
N VAL A 23 -7.00 -4.94 -3.98
CA VAL A 23 -5.56 -4.84 -3.70
C VAL A 23 -4.74 -5.52 -4.82
N THR A 24 -5.22 -6.66 -5.32
CA THR A 24 -4.55 -7.43 -6.36
C THR A 24 -4.52 -6.70 -7.70
N VAL A 25 -5.61 -6.05 -8.09
CA VAL A 25 -5.70 -5.33 -9.37
C VAL A 25 -5.13 -3.90 -9.30
N SER A 26 -5.02 -3.32 -8.11
CA SER A 26 -4.54 -1.96 -7.90
C SER A 26 -3.07 -1.89 -7.45
N VAL A 27 -2.27 -2.91 -7.76
CA VAL A 27 -0.82 -2.90 -7.45
C VAL A 27 -0.14 -1.75 -8.21
N ASN A 28 0.81 -1.08 -7.56
CA ASN A 28 1.57 0.07 -8.09
C ASN A 28 0.76 1.34 -8.39
N TYR A 29 -0.54 1.39 -8.06
CA TYR A 29 -1.29 2.64 -8.11
C TYR A 29 -1.00 3.51 -6.89
N PRO A 30 -0.73 4.82 -7.07
CA PRO A 30 -0.57 5.74 -5.96
C PRO A 30 -1.86 5.88 -5.13
N LEU A 31 -1.72 6.06 -3.82
CA LEU A 31 -2.86 6.32 -2.93
C LEU A 31 -3.76 7.49 -3.39
N PRO A 32 -3.24 8.62 -3.89
CA PRO A 32 -4.08 9.70 -4.41
C PRO A 32 -4.97 9.26 -5.58
N VAL A 33 -4.48 8.38 -6.46
CA VAL A 33 -5.26 7.84 -7.58
C VAL A 33 -6.39 6.97 -7.07
N ILE A 34 -6.07 6.04 -6.15
CA ILE A 34 -7.06 5.17 -5.51
C ILE A 34 -8.14 6.00 -4.79
N LYS A 35 -7.73 7.05 -4.05
CA LYS A 35 -8.65 7.97 -3.38
C LYS A 35 -9.57 8.68 -4.37
N ASN A 36 -9.03 9.15 -5.49
CA ASN A 36 -9.80 9.81 -6.52
C ASN A 36 -10.85 8.87 -7.14
N VAL A 37 -10.48 7.61 -7.43
CA VAL A 37 -11.42 6.59 -7.92
C VAL A 37 -12.58 6.38 -6.94
N VAL A 38 -12.29 6.23 -5.65
CA VAL A 38 -13.34 6.07 -4.62
C VAL A 38 -14.28 7.28 -4.61
N GLN A 39 -13.74 8.49 -4.72
CA GLN A 39 -14.53 9.73 -4.73
C GLN A 39 -15.40 9.87 -5.99
N GLN A 40 -14.95 9.39 -7.15
CA GLN A 40 -15.74 9.40 -8.38
C GLN A 40 -16.97 8.48 -8.27
N ILE A 41 -16.82 7.34 -7.59
CA ILE A 41 -17.88 6.34 -7.46
C ILE A 41 -18.84 6.71 -6.33
N LEU A 42 -18.31 6.98 -5.14
CA LEU A 42 -19.09 7.24 -3.93
C LEU A 42 -19.58 8.69 -3.87
N THR A 43 -20.31 9.08 -4.91
CA THR A 43 -21.10 10.31 -4.95
C THR A 43 -22.26 10.24 -3.95
N PRO A 44 -22.82 11.39 -3.51
CA PRO A 44 -23.98 11.39 -2.61
C PRO A 44 -25.15 10.53 -3.11
N ARG A 45 -25.44 10.60 -4.43
CA ARG A 45 -26.47 9.77 -5.06
C ARG A 45 -26.14 8.28 -4.96
N ARG A 46 -24.89 7.88 -5.24
CA ARG A 46 -24.47 6.48 -5.16
C ARG A 46 -24.54 5.95 -3.73
N ILE A 47 -24.16 6.75 -2.73
CA ILE A 47 -24.21 6.39 -1.31
C ILE A 47 -25.63 6.03 -0.87
N ILE A 48 -26.64 6.79 -1.30
CA ILE A 48 -28.05 6.48 -1.01
C ILE A 48 -28.47 5.16 -1.66
N GLN A 49 -27.99 4.88 -2.86
CA GLN A 49 -28.29 3.64 -3.60
C GLN A 49 -27.69 2.39 -2.96
N LEU A 50 -26.62 2.51 -2.16
CA LEU A 50 -25.94 1.36 -1.54
C LEU A 50 -26.89 0.48 -0.70
N ARG A 51 -27.98 1.05 -0.17
CA ARG A 51 -28.97 0.32 0.63
C ARG A 51 -29.69 -0.79 -0.15
N TYR A 52 -29.91 -0.61 -1.45
CA TYR A 52 -30.65 -1.56 -2.31
C TYR A 52 -29.85 -2.01 -3.54
N ASN A 53 -28.72 -1.36 -3.81
CA ASN A 53 -27.76 -1.72 -4.84
C ASN A 53 -26.34 -1.67 -4.24
N PRO A 54 -25.86 -2.76 -3.63
CA PRO A 54 -24.56 -2.81 -2.96
C PRO A 54 -23.38 -2.40 -3.85
N LEU A 55 -22.29 -1.95 -3.24
CA LEU A 55 -21.06 -1.67 -3.97
C LEU A 55 -20.43 -2.97 -4.47
N ARG A 56 -20.03 -2.99 -5.74
CA ARG A 56 -19.37 -4.13 -6.39
C ARG A 56 -17.91 -3.81 -6.68
N SER A 57 -17.03 -4.80 -6.61
CA SER A 57 -15.60 -4.60 -6.89
C SER A 57 -15.37 -4.22 -8.35
N GLU A 58 -16.21 -4.73 -9.25
CA GLU A 58 -16.19 -4.49 -10.69
C GLU A 58 -16.48 -3.02 -11.01
N GLU A 59 -17.43 -2.38 -10.31
CA GLU A 59 -17.75 -0.95 -10.47
C GLU A 59 -16.53 -0.07 -10.14
N ILE A 60 -15.71 -0.52 -9.19
CA ILE A 60 -14.47 0.18 -8.84
C ILE A 60 -13.41 -0.02 -9.91
N TYR A 61 -13.25 -1.26 -10.37
CA TYR A 61 -12.27 -1.58 -11.40
C TYR A 61 -12.59 -0.91 -12.75
N GLU A 62 -13.88 -0.76 -13.08
CA GLU A 62 -14.34 -0.11 -14.30
C GLU A 62 -13.79 1.31 -14.44
N VAL A 63 -13.68 2.06 -13.34
CA VAL A 63 -13.11 3.42 -13.35
C VAL A 63 -11.63 3.43 -13.74
N PHE A 64 -10.87 2.41 -13.36
CA PHE A 64 -9.47 2.28 -13.79
C PHE A 64 -9.37 2.07 -15.30
N VAL A 65 -10.24 1.20 -15.84
CA VAL A 65 -10.26 0.87 -17.27
C VAL A 65 -10.79 2.05 -18.09
N SER A 66 -11.93 2.62 -17.72
CA SER A 66 -12.57 3.72 -18.45
C SER A 66 -11.74 5.00 -18.38
N GLY A 67 -11.07 5.24 -17.25
CA GLY A 67 -10.21 6.39 -17.04
C GLY A 67 -8.81 6.25 -17.62
N MET A 68 -8.48 5.09 -18.21
CA MET A 68 -7.12 4.76 -18.67
C MET A 68 -6.06 5.09 -17.61
N LEU A 69 -6.38 4.78 -16.34
CA LEU A 69 -5.48 5.10 -15.23
C LEU A 69 -4.32 4.11 -15.25
N GLU A 70 -3.10 4.61 -15.39
CA GLU A 70 -1.91 3.76 -15.46
C GLU A 70 -1.24 3.62 -14.08
N PRO A 71 -0.78 2.41 -13.71
CA PRO A 71 0.03 2.22 -12.51
C PRO A 71 1.43 2.80 -12.71
N ILE A 72 2.14 3.08 -11.60
CA ILE A 72 3.55 3.45 -11.68
C ILE A 72 4.33 2.29 -12.30
N THR A 73 5.07 2.59 -13.37
CA THR A 73 5.91 1.60 -14.04
C THR A 73 7.21 1.37 -13.29
N ASP A 74 7.82 0.20 -13.45
CA ASP A 74 9.14 -0.11 -12.89
C ASP A 74 10.21 0.88 -13.31
N LYS A 75 10.11 1.42 -14.54
CA LYS A 75 11.04 2.42 -15.06
C LYS A 75 10.92 3.74 -14.30
N GLU A 76 9.69 4.20 -14.06
CA GLU A 76 9.44 5.41 -13.26
C GLU A 76 9.86 5.22 -11.82
N TYR A 77 9.53 4.06 -11.24
CA TYR A 77 9.95 3.72 -9.88
C TYR A 77 11.49 3.73 -9.74
N LYS A 78 12.22 3.11 -10.69
CA LYS A 78 13.69 3.14 -10.70
C LYS A 78 14.25 4.57 -10.82
N LYS A 79 13.64 5.42 -11.65
CA LYS A 79 14.01 6.85 -11.75
C LYS A 79 13.79 7.56 -10.41
N PHE A 80 12.66 7.32 -9.75
CA PHE A 80 12.34 7.87 -8.43
C PHE A 80 13.37 7.42 -7.38
N VAL A 81 13.68 6.13 -7.29
CA VAL A 81 14.66 5.59 -6.33
C VAL A 81 16.04 6.21 -6.57
N LYS A 82 16.47 6.31 -7.83
CA LYS A 82 17.74 6.94 -8.20
C LYS A 82 17.79 8.41 -7.77
N TRP A 83 16.71 9.15 -7.97
CA TRP A 83 16.61 10.54 -7.50
C TRP A 83 16.60 10.63 -5.97
N TYR A 84 15.76 9.84 -5.30
CA TYR A 84 15.59 9.85 -3.85
C TYR A 84 16.90 9.57 -3.11
N SER A 85 17.71 8.63 -3.63
CA SER A 85 19.04 8.31 -3.07
C SER A 85 20.01 9.50 -3.02
N LYS A 86 19.80 10.53 -3.84
CA LYS A 86 20.64 11.73 -3.89
C LYS A 86 20.21 12.80 -2.88
N THR A 87 18.98 12.70 -2.36
CA THR A 87 18.45 13.64 -1.37
C THR A 87 19.15 13.45 -0.01
N PRO A 88 19.26 14.50 0.83
CA PRO A 88 19.79 14.37 2.18
C PRO A 88 19.10 13.25 2.98
N LEU A 89 17.76 13.22 2.94
CA LEU A 89 16.94 12.19 3.60
C LEU A 89 17.23 10.78 3.08
N GLY A 90 17.43 10.64 1.76
CA GLY A 90 17.79 9.36 1.16
C GLY A 90 19.17 8.87 1.63
N LYS A 91 20.14 9.76 1.75
CA LYS A 91 21.48 9.44 2.27
C LYS A 91 21.43 9.04 3.74
N GLU A 92 20.71 9.81 4.56
CA GLU A 92 20.50 9.50 5.98
C GLU A 92 19.82 8.14 6.17
N ARG A 93 18.79 7.85 5.38
CA ARG A 93 18.10 6.55 5.42
C ARG A 93 19.04 5.39 5.10
N VAL A 94 19.93 5.55 4.12
CA VAL A 94 20.94 4.53 3.79
C VAL A 94 21.92 4.34 4.95
N ALA A 95 22.41 5.43 5.55
CA ALA A 95 23.31 5.35 6.70
C ALA A 95 22.64 4.68 7.91
N PHE A 96 21.40 5.06 8.21
CA PHE A 96 20.60 4.47 9.29
C PHE A 96 20.39 2.96 9.08
N ASN A 97 20.01 2.55 7.86
CA ASN A 97 19.80 1.13 7.54
C ASN A 97 21.10 0.32 7.71
N LYS A 98 22.24 0.82 7.21
CA LYS A 98 23.54 0.16 7.41
C LYS A 98 23.88 -0.02 8.89
N PHE A 99 23.66 1.02 9.69
CA PHE A 99 23.87 0.94 11.14
C PHE A 99 22.96 -0.11 11.79
N ALA A 100 21.67 -0.11 11.43
CA ALA A 100 20.71 -1.09 11.94
C ALA A 100 21.05 -2.53 11.53
N ASP A 101 21.60 -2.76 10.32
CA ASP A 101 22.05 -4.06 9.85
C ASP A 101 23.24 -4.57 10.68
N ILE A 102 24.28 -3.74 10.87
CA ILE A 102 25.44 -4.07 11.70
C ILE A 102 25.02 -4.45 13.13
N LYS A 103 24.07 -3.70 13.71
CA LYS A 103 23.55 -3.98 15.06
C LYS A 103 22.82 -5.33 15.10
N ARG A 104 21.96 -5.62 14.13
CA ARG A 104 21.22 -6.90 14.03
C ARG A 104 22.17 -8.09 13.89
N GLU A 105 23.22 -7.95 13.09
CA GLU A 105 24.24 -8.99 12.94
C GLU A 105 25.04 -9.22 14.23
N ALA A 106 25.41 -8.15 14.93
CA ALA A 106 26.10 -8.25 16.22
C ALA A 106 25.22 -8.94 17.28
N GLU A 107 23.93 -8.58 17.36
CA GLU A 107 22.97 -9.23 18.26
C GLU A 107 22.76 -10.71 17.92
N ALA A 108 22.65 -11.05 16.63
CA ALA A 108 22.55 -12.44 16.18
C ALA A 108 23.77 -13.27 16.60
N ARG A 109 24.98 -12.76 16.36
CA ARG A 109 26.24 -13.40 16.79
C ARG A 109 26.33 -13.55 18.31
N GLN A 110 25.83 -12.59 19.08
CA GLN A 110 25.79 -12.68 20.54
C GLN A 110 24.81 -13.77 21.01
N ARG A 111 23.63 -13.88 20.38
CA ARG A 111 22.65 -14.94 20.67
C ARG A 111 23.20 -16.32 20.36
N GLU A 112 23.83 -16.49 19.20
CA GLU A 112 24.49 -17.74 18.81
C GLU A 112 25.57 -18.17 19.82
N LYS A 113 26.41 -17.22 20.27
CA LYS A 113 27.43 -17.48 21.30
C LYS A 113 26.80 -17.85 22.65
N ALA A 114 25.73 -17.18 23.05
CA ALA A 114 25.01 -17.48 24.29
C ALA A 114 24.35 -18.87 24.25
N GLU A 115 23.79 -19.27 23.11
CA GLU A 115 23.22 -20.61 22.90
C GLU A 115 24.30 -21.70 22.89
N ALA A 116 25.46 -21.44 22.27
CA ALA A 116 26.59 -22.36 22.28
C ALA A 116 27.16 -22.59 23.68
N ASN A 117 27.23 -21.55 24.52
CA ASN A 117 27.68 -21.67 25.91
C ASN A 117 26.68 -22.37 26.84
N LYS A 118 25.37 -22.36 26.52
CA LYS A 118 24.35 -23.11 27.29
C LYS A 118 24.32 -24.61 26.98
N LYS A 119 24.90 -25.03 25.86
CA LYS A 119 24.96 -26.43 25.42
C LYS A 119 26.26 -27.14 25.83
N LYS A 120 27.21 -26.41 26.43
CA LYS A 120 28.41 -26.96 27.07
C LYS A 120 28.17 -27.08 28.57
#